data_AF-A0AA46YJZ0-F1
#
_entry.id   AF-A0AA46YJZ0-F1
#
_cell.length_a   1.000
_cell.length_b   1.000
_cell.length_c   1.000
_cell.angle_alpha   90.00
_cell.angle_beta   90.00
_cell.angle_gamma   90.00
#
_symmetry.space_group_name_H-M   'P 1'
#
loop_
_entity.id
_entity.type
_entity.pdbx_description
1 polymer ?
#
loop_
_entity_poly.entity_id
_entity_poly.type
_entity_poly.pdbx_seq_one_letter_code
_entity_poly.pdbx_strand_id
1 'polypeptide(L)'
;MNMRFSVSAAAVALLSATVLSAPVSAADQETPSDPSDNWPPTNARTSSPGSVPPTTITPAMQREIDRVVAAGSSGARLAPSASARALASAKIRCATFESQRYCLNYGWTTRTAAELRRDLVSRESTAMRTGGRQTGDADLLDSLRAGARMAPQAQAAADRAELRRAAAATSKVVELRHELEGTAYPAGYFARHPEARAATTERKLTYPKRYYVLNWHHVREQRRSYWCGPTTMQLIAWGWHGKGSVRPQSLWARRLGTTTSGSGIWNMVAAVNKYTGFDKKKYAGKYIVLDISGYGYKKWLSLNKRHYAKYRAPIVMHPVLDARYFDYLHGYSGGGHFQVGRGYNNRGKNPATIGLFEPWNPRRFNSSAPYVARLQYHRAYMSYLANKAHPQQNIGV
;
A
#
# COMPACT_ATOMS: atom_id res chain seq x y z
N MET A 1 -2.21 -74.00 -25.41
CA MET A 1 -1.58 -72.73 -24.96
C MET A 1 -2.56 -72.05 -24.02
N ASN A 2 -2.46 -72.32 -22.71
CA ASN A 2 -3.36 -71.77 -21.70
C ASN A 2 -2.58 -70.74 -20.87
N MET A 3 -2.83 -69.47 -21.13
CA MET A 3 -2.26 -68.35 -20.39
C MET A 3 -3.15 -68.08 -19.17
N ARG A 4 -2.66 -68.40 -17.97
CA ARG A 4 -3.29 -68.06 -16.69
C ARG A 4 -2.93 -66.61 -16.35
N PHE A 5 -3.93 -65.75 -16.21
CA PHE A 5 -3.76 -64.43 -15.59
C PHE A 5 -3.83 -64.58 -14.06
N SER A 6 -2.75 -64.23 -13.37
CA SER A 6 -2.76 -63.97 -11.93
C SER A 6 -3.31 -62.58 -11.67
N VAL A 7 -4.41 -62.48 -10.91
CA VAL A 7 -4.92 -61.21 -10.38
C VAL A 7 -4.31 -61.03 -8.99
N SER A 8 -3.41 -60.06 -8.85
CA SER A 8 -2.95 -59.59 -7.53
C SER A 8 -3.98 -58.66 -6.93
N ALA A 9 -4.53 -59.04 -5.78
CA ALA A 9 -5.39 -58.19 -4.96
C ALA A 9 -4.55 -57.06 -4.34
N ALA A 10 -4.76 -55.82 -4.80
CA ALA A 10 -4.31 -54.62 -4.11
C ALA A 10 -5.43 -54.14 -3.19
N ALA A 11 -5.21 -54.24 -1.89
CA ALA A 11 -6.10 -53.68 -0.88
C ALA A 11 -6.05 -52.15 -0.94
N VAL A 12 -7.14 -51.54 -1.40
CA VAL A 12 -7.37 -50.09 -1.30
C VAL A 12 -7.90 -49.80 0.11
N ALA A 13 -7.02 -49.31 0.99
CA ALA A 13 -7.43 -48.73 2.25
C ALA A 13 -8.01 -47.33 1.98
N LEU A 14 -9.35 -47.22 1.98
CA LEU A 14 -10.04 -45.94 2.07
C LEU A 14 -9.81 -45.33 3.46
N LEU A 15 -8.91 -44.35 3.55
CA LEU A 15 -8.89 -43.40 4.66
C LEU A 15 -9.97 -42.33 4.40
N SER A 16 -11.15 -42.58 4.95
CA SER A 16 -12.22 -41.60 5.09
C SER A 16 -11.80 -40.52 6.09
N ALA A 17 -11.28 -39.39 5.60
CA ALA A 17 -11.11 -38.20 6.42
C ALA A 17 -12.49 -37.55 6.64
N THR A 18 -13.11 -37.85 7.78
CA THR A 18 -14.26 -37.12 8.30
C THR A 18 -13.81 -35.71 8.70
N VAL A 19 -13.97 -34.75 7.79
CA VAL A 19 -13.93 -33.33 8.13
C VAL A 19 -15.21 -33.02 8.90
N LEU A 20 -15.12 -33.03 10.22
CA LEU A 20 -16.13 -32.44 11.11
C LEU A 20 -16.29 -30.97 10.74
N SER A 21 -17.31 -30.70 9.94
CA SER A 21 -17.81 -29.35 9.69
C SER A 21 -18.49 -28.89 10.97
N ALA A 22 -17.74 -28.15 11.81
CA ALA A 22 -18.36 -27.43 12.91
C ALA A 22 -19.37 -26.42 12.31
N PRO A 23 -20.61 -26.35 12.81
CA PRO A 23 -21.54 -25.32 12.40
C PRO A 23 -20.95 -23.98 12.85
N VAL A 24 -20.57 -23.14 11.89
CA VAL A 24 -20.38 -21.71 12.13
C VAL A 24 -21.75 -21.20 12.54
N SER A 25 -21.95 -21.02 13.84
CA SER A 25 -23.17 -20.43 14.39
C SER A 25 -23.36 -19.06 13.74
N ALA A 26 -24.47 -18.94 13.00
CA ALA A 26 -25.00 -17.70 12.47
C ALA A 26 -25.65 -16.87 13.58
N ALA A 27 -24.86 -16.54 14.61
CA ALA A 27 -25.22 -15.59 15.65
C ALA A 27 -24.26 -14.39 15.51
N ASP A 28 -24.83 -13.19 15.44
CA ASP A 28 -24.19 -11.90 15.15
C ASP A 28 -23.93 -11.57 13.66
N GLN A 29 -24.86 -11.96 12.76
CA GLN A 29 -25.19 -11.05 11.65
C GLN A 29 -25.99 -9.88 12.23
N GLU A 30 -25.31 -8.95 12.90
CA GLU A 30 -25.84 -7.59 13.04
C GLU A 30 -26.05 -7.07 11.62
N THR A 31 -27.31 -6.82 11.28
CA THR A 31 -27.72 -6.02 10.14
C THR A 31 -26.83 -4.77 10.05
N PRO A 32 -26.40 -4.34 8.85
CA PRO A 32 -25.64 -3.11 8.70
C PRO A 32 -26.49 -1.96 9.24
N SER A 33 -26.22 -1.57 10.47
CA SER A 33 -26.75 -0.35 11.07
C SER A 33 -26.21 0.79 10.22
N ASP A 34 -27.15 1.40 9.50
CA ASP A 34 -27.14 2.71 8.86
C ASP A 34 -25.76 3.36 8.55
N PRO A 35 -25.35 3.50 7.28
CA PRO A 35 -24.12 4.20 6.91
C PRO A 35 -24.20 5.74 7.11
N SER A 36 -25.26 6.25 7.73
CA SER A 36 -25.50 7.69 7.94
C SER A 36 -25.12 8.24 9.32
N ASP A 37 -24.45 7.46 10.18
CA ASP A 37 -23.75 8.03 11.33
C ASP A 37 -22.55 8.87 10.84
N ASN A 38 -22.91 10.09 10.39
CA ASN A 38 -22.08 11.26 10.26
C ASN A 38 -21.34 11.42 11.59
N TRP A 39 -20.18 10.79 11.75
CA TRP A 39 -19.40 11.05 12.94
C TRP A 39 -19.09 12.54 12.93
N PRO A 40 -19.60 13.32 13.90
CA PRO A 40 -19.29 14.72 13.95
C PRO A 40 -17.78 14.87 14.13
N PRO A 41 -17.15 15.92 13.56
CA PRO A 41 -15.72 16.13 13.67
C PRO A 41 -15.34 16.15 15.15
N THR A 42 -14.45 15.25 15.54
CA THR A 42 -13.81 15.38 16.84
C THR A 42 -12.88 16.57 16.74
N ASN A 43 -13.33 17.71 17.28
CA ASN A 43 -12.55 18.95 17.42
C ASN A 43 -11.37 18.82 18.38
N ALA A 44 -11.03 17.61 18.82
CA ALA A 44 -9.86 17.33 19.64
C ALA A 44 -8.59 17.60 18.81
N ARG A 45 -8.16 18.87 18.79
CA ARG A 45 -6.80 19.25 18.42
C ARG A 45 -5.88 18.70 19.50
N THR A 46 -5.33 17.51 19.29
CA THR A 46 -4.10 17.17 19.97
C THR A 46 -3.02 18.09 19.40
N SER A 47 -2.38 18.88 20.27
CA SER A 47 -1.15 19.61 19.96
C SER A 47 -0.04 18.58 19.76
N SER A 48 -0.06 17.91 18.60
CA SER A 48 0.93 16.92 18.25
C SER A 48 1.98 17.57 17.35
N PRO A 49 3.28 17.50 17.71
CA PRO A 49 4.38 17.63 16.77
C PRO A 49 4.08 16.71 15.58
N GLY A 50 4.15 17.25 14.38
CA GLY A 50 4.03 16.41 13.20
C GLY A 50 5.32 15.61 12.97
N SER A 51 5.44 15.01 11.80
CA SER A 51 6.55 14.13 11.41
C SER A 51 7.97 14.67 11.64
N VAL A 52 8.93 13.74 11.76
CA VAL A 52 10.36 14.04 11.65
C VAL A 52 10.68 14.76 10.32
N PRO A 53 11.44 15.87 10.35
CA PRO A 53 11.89 16.56 9.13
C PRO A 53 12.72 15.66 8.20
N PRO A 54 12.85 16.02 6.91
CA PRO A 54 13.71 15.28 6.00
C PRO A 54 15.17 15.26 6.47
N THR A 55 15.79 14.09 6.35
CA THR A 55 17.21 13.87 6.57
C THR A 55 18.06 14.57 5.50
N THR A 56 19.15 15.21 5.92
CA THR A 56 20.20 15.69 5.01
C THR A 56 20.91 14.50 4.38
N ILE A 57 21.01 14.47 3.05
CA ILE A 57 21.71 13.40 2.33
C ILE A 57 23.21 13.50 2.61
N THR A 58 23.76 12.52 3.30
CA THR A 58 25.20 12.45 3.62
C THR A 58 26.02 11.97 2.42
N PRO A 59 27.35 12.16 2.42
CA PRO A 59 28.22 11.59 1.39
C PRO A 59 28.12 10.06 1.29
N ALA A 60 27.89 9.36 2.41
CA ALA A 60 27.70 7.91 2.41
C ALA A 60 26.39 7.51 1.72
N MET A 61 25.29 8.23 1.99
CA MET A 61 24.02 8.03 1.28
C MET A 61 24.17 8.35 -0.21
N GLN A 62 24.89 9.42 -0.57
CA GLN A 62 25.11 9.78 -1.96
C GLN A 62 25.89 8.68 -2.71
N ARG A 63 26.96 8.14 -2.13
CA ARG A 63 27.69 6.99 -2.69
C ARG A 63 26.80 5.76 -2.89
N GLU A 64 25.92 5.49 -1.93
CA GLU A 64 24.96 4.38 -2.05
C GLU A 64 23.96 4.59 -3.20
N ILE A 65 23.46 5.82 -3.37
CA ILE A 65 22.61 6.19 -4.50
C ILE A 65 23.36 5.96 -5.82
N ASP A 66 24.59 6.45 -5.91
CA ASP A 66 25.44 6.32 -7.10
C ASP A 66 25.72 4.85 -7.44
N ARG A 67 26.03 4.02 -6.44
CA ARG A 67 26.23 2.58 -6.60
C ARG A 67 25.00 1.91 -7.22
N VAL A 68 23.80 2.19 -6.71
CA VAL A 68 22.56 1.55 -7.18
C VAL A 68 22.17 2.02 -8.59
N VAL A 69 22.39 3.30 -8.91
CA VAL A 69 22.13 3.87 -10.25
C VAL A 69 23.14 3.33 -11.27
N ALA A 70 24.42 3.27 -10.93
CA ALA A 70 25.47 2.70 -11.78
C ALA A 70 25.21 1.23 -12.09
N ALA A 71 24.80 0.44 -11.08
CA ALA A 71 24.43 -0.96 -11.27
C ALA A 71 23.24 -1.17 -12.23
N GLY A 72 22.37 -0.17 -12.41
CA GLY A 72 21.31 -0.21 -13.43
C GLY A 72 21.78 0.18 -14.82
N SER A 73 22.86 0.96 -14.91
CA SER A 73 23.40 1.48 -16.17
C SER A 73 24.37 0.49 -16.83
N SER A 74 24.96 -0.43 -16.05
CA SER A 74 25.86 -1.48 -16.56
C SER A 74 25.15 -2.71 -17.15
N GLY A 75 23.81 -2.80 -17.02
CA GLY A 75 23.03 -3.92 -17.52
C GLY A 75 22.62 -3.79 -18.99
N ALA A 76 22.42 -4.92 -19.67
CA ALA A 76 21.86 -4.93 -21.02
C ALA A 76 20.45 -4.31 -21.03
N ARG A 77 20.17 -3.54 -22.09
CA ARG A 77 18.83 -2.97 -22.29
C ARG A 77 17.84 -4.10 -22.56
N LEU A 78 16.91 -4.31 -21.64
CA LEU A 78 15.83 -5.28 -21.82
C LEU A 78 14.65 -4.65 -22.55
N ALA A 79 14.05 -5.40 -23.45
CA ALA A 79 12.76 -5.05 -24.03
C ALA A 79 11.67 -5.04 -22.94
N PRO A 80 10.62 -4.20 -23.06
CA PRO A 80 9.47 -4.23 -22.15
C PRO A 80 8.70 -5.56 -22.16
N SER A 81 8.85 -6.35 -23.22
CA SER A 81 8.29 -7.70 -23.36
C SER A 81 9.17 -8.80 -22.76
N ALA A 82 10.33 -8.46 -22.20
CA ALA A 82 11.20 -9.44 -21.56
C ALA A 82 10.48 -10.16 -20.41
N SER A 83 10.92 -11.39 -20.12
CA SER A 83 10.31 -12.21 -19.08
C SER A 83 10.36 -11.53 -17.71
N ALA A 84 9.39 -11.84 -16.85
CA ALA A 84 9.33 -11.32 -15.49
C ALA A 84 10.64 -11.59 -14.73
N ARG A 85 11.25 -12.77 -14.93
CA ARG A 85 12.56 -13.12 -14.36
C ARG A 85 13.69 -12.21 -14.85
N ALA A 86 13.77 -11.96 -16.17
CA ALA A 86 14.81 -11.09 -16.73
C ALA A 86 14.66 -9.65 -16.21
N LEU A 87 13.43 -9.10 -16.24
CA LEU A 87 13.13 -7.77 -15.72
C LEU A 87 13.44 -7.66 -14.23
N ALA A 88 13.04 -8.64 -13.42
CA ALA A 88 13.27 -8.64 -11.98
C ALA A 88 14.77 -8.67 -11.64
N SER A 89 15.54 -9.54 -12.31
CA SER A 89 16.99 -9.63 -12.12
C SER A 89 17.70 -8.33 -12.48
N ALA A 90 17.33 -7.70 -13.60
CA ALA A 90 17.98 -6.48 -14.06
C ALA A 90 17.55 -5.22 -13.31
N LYS A 91 16.27 -5.12 -12.90
CA LYS A 91 15.69 -3.85 -12.44
C LYS A 91 15.40 -3.78 -10.94
N ILE A 92 15.16 -4.91 -10.25
CA ILE A 92 15.01 -4.89 -8.78
C ILE A 92 16.39 -4.71 -8.15
N ARG A 93 16.64 -3.50 -7.66
CA ARG A 93 17.88 -3.09 -7.00
C ARG A 93 17.52 -2.37 -5.71
N CYS A 94 18.33 -2.58 -4.68
CA CYS A 94 18.08 -2.01 -3.37
C CYS A 94 19.29 -1.20 -2.89
N ALA A 95 18.98 -0.14 -2.17
CA ALA A 95 19.90 0.67 -1.40
C ALA A 95 19.74 0.37 0.09
N THR A 96 20.80 0.61 0.86
CA THR A 96 20.80 0.58 2.32
C THR A 96 21.17 1.96 2.85
N PHE A 97 20.26 2.57 3.61
CA PHE A 97 20.47 3.84 4.30
C PHE A 97 20.34 3.62 5.81
N GLU A 98 21.42 3.80 6.57
CA GLU A 98 21.43 3.57 8.03
C GLU A 98 20.82 2.22 8.45
N SER A 99 21.27 1.14 7.80
CA SER A 99 20.76 -0.23 7.99
C SER A 99 19.29 -0.44 7.60
N GLN A 100 18.63 0.57 7.02
CA GLN A 100 17.28 0.46 6.47
C GLN A 100 17.37 0.17 4.97
N ARG A 101 16.64 -0.85 4.50
CA ARG A 101 16.65 -1.24 3.09
C ARG A 101 15.51 -0.57 2.33
N TYR A 102 15.85 0.01 1.19
CA TYR A 102 14.90 0.55 0.21
C TYR A 102 15.12 -0.12 -1.14
N CYS A 103 14.06 -0.61 -1.78
CA CYS A 103 14.15 -1.21 -3.11
C CYS A 103 13.38 -0.35 -4.13
N LEU A 104 14.02 -0.06 -5.27
CA LEU A 104 13.44 0.76 -6.34
C LEU A 104 12.09 0.20 -6.81
N ASN A 105 11.12 1.07 -7.04
CA ASN A 105 9.72 0.78 -7.41
C ASN A 105 8.93 -0.03 -6.37
N TYR A 106 9.52 -0.40 -5.23
CA TYR A 106 8.88 -1.21 -4.20
C TYR A 106 8.68 -0.45 -2.89
N GLY A 107 9.69 0.28 -2.41
CA GLY A 107 9.65 1.03 -1.15
C GLY A 107 10.59 0.51 -0.08
N TRP A 108 10.37 0.97 1.16
CA TRP A 108 11.11 0.53 2.34
C TRP A 108 10.67 -0.85 2.79
N THR A 109 11.61 -1.77 2.92
CA THR A 109 11.32 -3.19 3.16
C THR A 109 12.35 -3.85 4.07
N THR A 110 12.01 -5.01 4.61
CA THR A 110 12.96 -5.93 5.25
C THR A 110 13.36 -7.08 4.33
N ARG A 111 12.64 -7.27 3.22
CA ARG A 111 12.93 -8.30 2.21
C ARG A 111 14.18 -7.93 1.42
N THR A 112 14.94 -8.92 1.02
CA THR A 112 16.11 -8.80 0.14
C THR A 112 15.68 -8.64 -1.31
N ALA A 113 16.57 -8.14 -2.17
CA ALA A 113 16.32 -8.11 -3.62
C ALA A 113 16.01 -9.51 -4.17
N ALA A 114 16.69 -10.55 -3.66
CA ALA A 114 16.48 -11.93 -4.08
C ALA A 114 15.08 -12.44 -3.72
N GLU A 115 14.58 -12.14 -2.52
CA GLU A 115 13.21 -12.47 -2.11
C GLU A 115 12.18 -11.76 -3.00
N LEU A 116 12.35 -10.46 -3.24
CA LEU A 116 11.43 -9.71 -4.11
C LEU A 116 11.41 -10.25 -5.55
N ARG A 117 12.57 -10.66 -6.09
CA ARG A 117 12.65 -11.29 -7.41
C ARG A 117 11.91 -12.63 -7.45
N ARG A 118 12.12 -13.49 -6.44
CA ARG A 118 11.43 -14.79 -6.35
C ARG A 118 9.92 -14.61 -6.24
N ASP A 119 9.48 -13.69 -5.38
CA ASP A 119 8.06 -13.39 -5.18
C ASP A 119 7.40 -12.91 -6.48
N LEU A 120 8.04 -11.98 -7.20
CA LEU A 120 7.52 -11.48 -8.47
C LEU A 120 7.40 -12.58 -9.52
N VAL A 121 8.44 -13.42 -9.67
CA VAL A 121 8.42 -14.52 -10.65
C VAL A 121 7.36 -15.57 -10.30
N SER A 122 7.22 -15.92 -9.02
CA SER A 122 6.18 -16.84 -8.55
C SER A 122 4.77 -16.34 -8.89
N ARG A 123 4.54 -15.03 -8.69
CA ARG A 123 3.24 -14.41 -8.92
C ARG A 123 2.87 -14.28 -10.38
N GLU A 124 3.82 -13.96 -11.26
CA GLU A 124 3.54 -13.94 -12.70
C GLU A 124 3.05 -15.32 -13.15
N SER A 125 3.72 -16.38 -12.71
CA SER A 125 3.30 -17.75 -13.00
C SER A 125 1.89 -18.07 -12.48
N THR A 126 1.53 -17.58 -11.29
CA THR A 126 0.16 -17.73 -10.76
C THR A 126 -0.86 -16.90 -11.53
N ALA A 127 -0.55 -15.64 -11.86
CA ALA A 127 -1.44 -14.73 -12.57
C ALA A 127 -1.76 -15.23 -13.99
N MET A 128 -0.76 -15.77 -14.68
CA MET A 128 -0.93 -16.43 -15.99
C MET A 128 -1.89 -17.63 -15.91
N ARG A 129 -1.96 -18.32 -14.77
CA ARG A 129 -2.87 -19.46 -14.57
C ARG A 129 -4.29 -19.06 -14.21
N THR A 130 -4.48 -17.94 -13.50
CA THR A 130 -5.77 -17.57 -12.91
C THR A 130 -6.50 -16.43 -13.64
N GLY A 131 -5.86 -15.76 -14.60
CA GLY A 131 -6.52 -14.76 -15.45
C GLY A 131 -7.08 -13.56 -14.67
N GLY A 132 -6.36 -13.10 -13.64
CA GLY A 132 -6.86 -12.11 -12.68
C GLY A 132 -7.39 -10.81 -13.31
N ARG A 133 -8.50 -10.30 -12.76
CA ARG A 133 -9.13 -9.04 -13.21
C ARG A 133 -8.50 -7.83 -12.51
N GLN A 134 -7.71 -7.02 -13.20
CA GLN A 134 -7.04 -5.84 -12.61
C GLN A 134 -8.00 -4.64 -12.48
N THR A 135 -7.95 -3.90 -11.34
CA THR A 135 -8.84 -2.73 -11.10
C THR A 135 -8.11 -1.38 -11.10
N GLY A 136 -6.85 -1.35 -11.50
CA GLY A 136 -6.12 -0.12 -11.83
C GLY A 136 -4.95 0.26 -10.94
N ASP A 137 -4.43 -0.66 -10.15
CA ASP A 137 -3.07 -0.56 -9.63
C ASP A 137 -2.10 -1.22 -10.63
N ALA A 138 -1.03 -0.53 -10.98
CA ALA A 138 0.04 -1.15 -11.75
C ALA A 138 0.92 -1.91 -10.77
N ASP A 139 1.06 -3.21 -10.98
CA ASP A 139 1.86 -4.04 -10.09
C ASP A 139 3.37 -3.74 -10.23
N LEU A 140 4.19 -4.50 -9.50
CA LEU A 140 5.64 -4.31 -9.59
C LEU A 140 6.15 -4.64 -11.01
N LEU A 141 5.64 -5.68 -11.67
CA LEU A 141 6.08 -6.07 -13.00
C LEU A 141 5.70 -5.02 -14.06
N ASP A 142 4.50 -4.46 -14.01
CA ASP A 142 4.08 -3.33 -14.84
C ASP A 142 5.02 -2.14 -14.66
N SER A 143 5.43 -1.85 -13.42
CA SER A 143 6.40 -0.78 -13.13
C SER A 143 7.78 -1.09 -13.75
N LEU A 144 8.24 -2.34 -13.70
CA LEU A 144 9.49 -2.75 -14.35
C LEU A 144 9.42 -2.66 -15.89
N ARG A 145 8.27 -3.04 -16.48
CA ARG A 145 8.00 -2.94 -17.93
C ARG A 145 7.94 -1.47 -18.36
N ALA A 146 7.33 -0.60 -17.57
CA ALA A 146 7.33 0.85 -17.83
C ALA A 146 8.75 1.41 -17.81
N GLY A 147 9.56 1.05 -16.82
CA GLY A 147 10.98 1.44 -16.78
C GLY A 147 11.82 0.86 -17.92
N ALA A 148 11.45 -0.30 -18.49
CA ALA A 148 12.12 -0.85 -19.67
C ALA A 148 11.88 -0.02 -20.95
N ARG A 149 10.81 0.79 -20.99
CA ARG A 149 10.50 1.68 -22.11
C ARG A 149 11.31 2.98 -22.08
N MET A 150 11.84 3.35 -20.91
CA MET A 150 12.59 4.59 -20.73
C MET A 150 13.96 4.50 -21.41
N ALA A 151 14.46 5.64 -21.91
CA ALA A 151 15.86 5.76 -22.30
C ALA A 151 16.76 5.53 -21.08
N PRO A 152 17.96 4.92 -21.23
CA PRO A 152 18.84 4.61 -20.10
C PRO A 152 19.14 5.82 -19.20
N GLN A 153 19.43 6.98 -19.78
CA GLN A 153 19.69 8.22 -19.03
C GLN A 153 18.44 8.69 -18.24
N ALA A 154 17.26 8.60 -18.86
CA ALA A 154 16.00 8.95 -18.20
C ALA A 154 15.67 7.99 -17.04
N GLN A 155 15.93 6.69 -17.21
CA GLN A 155 15.79 5.71 -16.13
C GLN A 155 16.76 6.00 -14.99
N ALA A 156 18.04 6.28 -15.29
CA ALA A 156 19.04 6.61 -14.27
C ALA A 156 18.66 7.88 -13.48
N ALA A 157 18.13 8.90 -14.16
CA ALA A 157 17.61 10.11 -13.53
C ALA A 157 16.40 9.82 -12.63
N ALA A 158 15.47 8.98 -13.07
CA ALA A 158 14.30 8.57 -12.27
C ALA A 158 14.70 7.76 -11.03
N ASP A 159 15.59 6.76 -11.19
CA ASP A 159 16.14 5.95 -10.10
C ASP A 159 16.82 6.84 -9.06
N ARG A 160 17.68 7.76 -9.53
CA ARG A 160 18.38 8.72 -8.66
C ARG A 160 17.40 9.61 -7.90
N ALA A 161 16.38 10.13 -8.57
CA ALA A 161 15.37 10.97 -7.93
C ALA A 161 14.57 10.20 -6.87
N GLU A 162 14.24 8.94 -7.13
CA GLU A 162 13.57 8.06 -6.16
C GLU A 162 14.47 7.77 -4.95
N LEU A 163 15.72 7.37 -5.17
CA LEU A 163 16.65 7.06 -4.10
C LEU A 163 17.02 8.27 -3.25
N ARG A 164 17.07 9.48 -3.84
CA ARG A 164 17.23 10.73 -3.06
C ARG A 164 16.04 11.00 -2.14
N ARG A 165 14.80 10.75 -2.61
CA ARG A 165 13.60 10.84 -1.77
C ARG A 165 13.62 9.80 -0.66
N ALA A 166 14.06 8.58 -0.97
CA ALA A 166 14.25 7.52 0.02
C ALA A 166 15.30 7.95 1.07
N ALA A 167 16.51 8.29 0.66
CA ALA A 167 17.57 8.73 1.58
C ALA A 167 17.11 9.86 2.52
N ALA A 168 16.40 10.86 1.98
CA ALA A 168 15.86 11.97 2.77
C ALA A 168 14.73 11.56 3.76
N ALA A 169 14.13 10.37 3.61
CA ALA A 169 13.10 9.85 4.50
C ALA A 169 13.63 8.82 5.51
N THR A 170 14.95 8.60 5.59
CA THR A 170 15.56 7.58 6.45
C THR A 170 15.19 7.76 7.92
N SER A 171 15.27 8.98 8.47
CA SER A 171 14.93 9.24 9.88
C SER A 171 13.47 8.92 10.20
N LYS A 172 12.53 9.27 9.31
CA LYS A 172 11.11 8.88 9.44
C LYS A 172 10.95 7.36 9.51
N VAL A 173 11.69 6.60 8.70
CA VAL A 173 11.58 5.12 8.67
C VAL A 173 12.14 4.52 9.94
N VAL A 174 13.29 5.00 10.42
CA VAL A 174 13.87 4.55 11.68
C VAL A 174 12.93 4.85 12.85
N GLU A 175 12.35 6.06 12.91
CA GLU A 175 11.35 6.42 13.92
C GLU A 175 10.13 5.49 13.87
N LEU A 176 9.53 5.31 12.70
CA LEU A 176 8.35 4.44 12.53
C LEU A 176 8.65 2.99 12.96
N ARG A 177 9.80 2.45 12.59
CA ARG A 177 10.20 1.09 12.99
C ARG A 177 10.49 1.00 14.48
N HIS A 178 11.17 1.98 15.06
CA HIS A 178 11.39 2.01 16.50
C HIS A 178 10.07 1.97 17.27
N GLU A 179 9.12 2.81 16.92
CA GLU A 179 7.86 2.92 17.65
C GLU A 179 6.88 1.78 17.38
N LEU A 180 6.80 1.28 16.13
CA LEU A 180 5.83 0.25 15.74
C LEU A 180 6.38 -1.16 15.89
N GLU A 181 7.70 -1.34 15.75
CA GLU A 181 8.36 -2.63 15.75
C GLU A 181 9.24 -2.86 16.97
N GLY A 182 9.56 -1.82 17.74
CA GLY A 182 10.40 -1.90 18.94
C GLY A 182 11.89 -2.02 18.62
N THR A 183 12.32 -1.71 17.40
CA THR A 183 13.72 -1.79 17.00
C THR A 183 14.54 -0.70 17.70
N ALA A 184 15.72 -1.04 18.23
CA ALA A 184 16.61 -0.03 18.80
C ALA A 184 17.03 1.01 17.75
N TYR A 185 17.24 2.26 18.18
CA TYR A 185 17.88 3.26 17.32
C TYR A 185 19.30 2.82 16.98
N PRO A 186 19.77 3.03 15.73
CA PRO A 186 21.17 2.82 15.39
C PRO A 186 22.12 3.59 16.31
N ALA A 187 23.32 3.07 16.55
CA ALA A 187 24.33 3.77 17.34
C ALA A 187 24.59 5.18 16.78
N GLY A 188 24.62 6.20 17.64
CA GLY A 188 24.81 7.60 17.25
C GLY A 188 23.66 8.22 16.44
N TYR A 189 22.49 7.56 16.32
CA TYR A 189 21.38 8.02 15.49
C TYR A 189 20.99 9.49 15.77
N PHE A 190 20.79 9.86 17.03
CA PHE A 190 20.39 11.24 17.37
C PHE A 190 21.49 12.29 17.18
N ALA A 191 22.75 11.88 17.10
CA ALA A 191 23.84 12.81 16.76
C ALA A 191 23.84 13.10 15.25
N ARG A 192 23.50 12.10 14.41
CA ARG A 192 23.36 12.25 12.96
C ARG A 192 22.01 12.86 12.54
N HIS A 193 20.99 12.63 13.35
CA HIS A 193 19.62 13.09 13.15
C HIS A 193 19.13 13.95 14.32
N PRO A 194 19.72 15.14 14.54
CA PRO A 194 19.23 16.05 15.57
C PRO A 194 17.75 16.43 15.33
N GLU A 195 17.30 16.41 14.06
CA GLU A 195 15.90 16.64 13.69
C GLU A 195 14.93 15.59 14.26
N ALA A 196 15.40 14.37 14.53
CA ALA A 196 14.59 13.29 15.10
C ALA A 196 14.47 13.39 16.62
N ARG A 197 15.44 14.00 17.30
CA ARG A 197 15.49 14.09 18.77
C ARG A 197 14.27 14.80 19.36
N ALA A 198 13.83 15.89 18.71
CA ALA A 198 12.66 16.65 19.09
C ALA A 198 11.33 15.90 18.87
N ALA A 199 11.31 14.92 17.97
CA ALA A 199 10.13 14.09 17.71
C ALA A 199 10.00 12.92 18.70
N THR A 200 11.13 12.42 19.23
CA THR A 200 11.18 11.22 20.10
C THR A 200 10.95 11.49 21.58
N THR A 201 11.06 12.74 22.03
CA THR A 201 10.73 13.14 23.42
C THR A 201 9.24 13.05 23.73
N GLU A 202 8.41 12.60 22.78
CA GLU A 202 6.98 12.46 22.97
C GLU A 202 6.59 11.21 23.75
N ARG A 203 5.82 11.46 24.82
CA ARG A 203 5.18 10.48 25.70
C ARG A 203 4.36 9.45 24.91
N LYS A 204 4.25 8.22 25.44
CA LYS A 204 3.39 7.12 24.94
C LYS A 204 2.10 7.68 24.30
N LEU A 205 2.02 7.60 22.97
CA LEU A 205 0.94 8.22 22.22
C LEU A 205 -0.40 7.58 22.58
N THR A 206 -1.24 8.33 23.29
CA THR A 206 -2.64 7.95 23.51
C THR A 206 -3.49 8.53 22.40
N TYR A 207 -3.96 7.67 21.50
CA TYR A 207 -4.85 8.08 20.43
C TYR A 207 -6.30 8.18 20.90
N PRO A 208 -7.10 9.15 20.40
CA PRO A 208 -8.51 9.24 20.74
C PRO A 208 -9.26 7.97 20.31
N LYS A 209 -10.45 7.70 20.89
CA LYS A 209 -11.25 6.52 20.50
C LYS A 209 -11.61 6.55 19.01
N ARG A 210 -11.92 7.71 18.45
CA ARG A 210 -12.20 7.90 17.02
C ARG A 210 -11.46 9.11 16.48
N TYR A 211 -11.00 9.03 15.25
CA TYR A 211 -10.43 10.16 14.51
C TYR A 211 -10.64 9.96 13.01
N TYR A 212 -10.81 11.05 12.29
CA TYR A 212 -10.82 11.02 10.83
C TYR A 212 -10.22 12.28 10.23
N VAL A 213 -9.82 12.13 8.98
CA VAL A 213 -9.35 13.16 8.08
C VAL A 213 -10.24 13.14 6.84
N LEU A 214 -10.13 14.20 6.03
CA LEU A 214 -10.91 14.42 4.81
C LEU A 214 -12.43 14.52 5.06
N ASN A 215 -13.11 15.23 4.17
CA ASN A 215 -14.56 15.41 4.23
C ASN A 215 -15.24 14.38 3.32
N TRP A 216 -16.29 13.72 3.80
CA TRP A 216 -17.03 12.71 3.04
C TRP A 216 -17.77 13.26 1.82
N HIS A 217 -18.01 14.57 1.75
CA HIS A 217 -18.52 15.23 0.56
C HIS A 217 -17.47 15.36 -0.55
N HIS A 218 -16.18 15.16 -0.26
CA HIS A 218 -15.07 15.26 -1.21
C HIS A 218 -14.74 13.89 -1.85
N VAL A 219 -15.77 13.24 -2.41
CA VAL A 219 -15.68 11.89 -2.95
C VAL A 219 -16.21 11.80 -4.38
N ARG A 220 -15.64 10.89 -5.17
CA ARG A 220 -16.03 10.55 -6.54
C ARG A 220 -15.66 9.09 -6.82
N GLU A 221 -16.42 8.46 -7.70
CA GLU A 221 -16.08 7.16 -8.28
C GLU A 221 -15.11 7.30 -9.46
N GLN A 222 -14.38 6.23 -9.76
CA GLN A 222 -13.43 6.19 -10.87
C GLN A 222 -14.13 6.17 -12.22
N ARG A 223 -13.60 6.90 -13.21
CA ARG A 223 -14.20 7.01 -14.55
C ARG A 223 -13.79 5.90 -15.53
N ARG A 224 -12.67 5.23 -15.27
CA ARG A 224 -12.20 4.09 -16.07
C ARG A 224 -11.93 2.91 -15.15
N SER A 225 -12.04 1.69 -15.67
CA SER A 225 -11.85 0.46 -14.88
C SER A 225 -10.46 0.36 -14.25
N TYR A 226 -9.46 1.00 -14.83
CA TYR A 226 -8.07 1.04 -14.35
C TYR A 226 -7.68 2.38 -13.68
N TRP A 227 -8.64 3.20 -13.25
CA TRP A 227 -8.40 4.54 -12.69
C TRP A 227 -8.63 4.65 -11.16
N CYS A 228 -8.46 3.56 -10.42
CA CYS A 228 -8.50 3.64 -8.95
C CYS A 228 -7.40 4.57 -8.39
N GLY A 229 -6.18 4.53 -8.94
CA GLY A 229 -5.08 5.44 -8.59
C GLY A 229 -5.41 6.93 -8.83
N PRO A 230 -5.72 7.37 -10.07
CA PRO A 230 -6.11 8.74 -10.37
C PRO A 230 -7.27 9.27 -9.52
N THR A 231 -8.23 8.41 -9.20
CA THR A 231 -9.38 8.76 -8.37
C THR A 231 -8.95 8.91 -6.92
N THR A 232 -8.23 7.95 -6.34
CA THR A 232 -7.64 8.05 -5.00
C THR A 232 -6.83 9.34 -4.83
N MET A 233 -5.99 9.69 -5.81
CA MET A 233 -5.23 10.94 -5.77
C MET A 233 -6.13 12.18 -5.88
N GLN A 234 -7.18 12.13 -6.70
CA GLN A 234 -8.19 13.19 -6.74
C GLN A 234 -8.82 13.42 -5.37
N LEU A 235 -9.21 12.36 -4.66
CA LEU A 235 -9.87 12.46 -3.36
C LEU A 235 -8.93 13.03 -2.28
N ILE A 236 -7.68 12.56 -2.24
CA ILE A 236 -6.65 13.10 -1.33
C ILE A 236 -6.40 14.59 -1.61
N ALA A 237 -6.18 14.95 -2.87
CA ALA A 237 -5.89 16.33 -3.25
C ALA A 237 -7.09 17.26 -3.03
N TRP A 238 -8.32 16.78 -3.25
CA TRP A 238 -9.53 17.55 -2.97
C TRP A 238 -9.67 17.82 -1.46
N GLY A 239 -9.43 16.82 -0.61
CA GLY A 239 -9.41 17.03 0.84
C GLY A 239 -8.35 18.02 1.33
N TRP A 240 -7.27 18.22 0.57
CA TRP A 240 -6.26 19.25 0.86
C TRP A 240 -6.65 20.64 0.35
N HIS A 241 -7.02 20.77 -0.93
CA HIS A 241 -7.24 22.08 -1.57
C HIS A 241 -8.64 22.67 -1.35
N GLY A 242 -9.58 21.89 -0.79
CA GLY A 242 -10.94 22.34 -0.51
C GLY A 242 -11.88 22.38 -1.73
N LYS A 243 -13.12 22.81 -1.47
CA LYS A 243 -14.20 22.93 -2.46
C LYS A 243 -13.83 24.03 -3.48
N GLY A 244 -13.92 23.73 -4.78
CA GLY A 244 -13.54 24.64 -5.89
C GLY A 244 -12.23 24.28 -6.60
N SER A 245 -11.37 23.46 -5.99
CA SER A 245 -10.07 23.04 -6.55
C SER A 245 -10.06 21.62 -7.11
N VAL A 246 -11.24 21.05 -7.39
CA VAL A 246 -11.37 19.66 -7.87
C VAL A 246 -10.74 19.53 -9.24
N ARG A 247 -9.59 18.88 -9.30
CA ARG A 247 -8.93 18.56 -10.56
C ARG A 247 -9.50 17.27 -11.14
N PRO A 248 -9.70 17.17 -12.47
CA PRO A 248 -10.27 15.97 -13.09
C PRO A 248 -9.32 14.77 -12.97
N GLN A 249 -9.88 13.55 -12.95
CA GLN A 249 -9.10 12.31 -12.91
C GLN A 249 -8.11 12.17 -14.08
N SER A 250 -8.41 12.76 -15.24
CA SER A 250 -7.49 12.76 -16.39
C SER A 250 -6.19 13.54 -16.11
N LEU A 251 -6.23 14.60 -15.31
CA LEU A 251 -5.01 15.31 -14.87
C LEU A 251 -4.16 14.41 -13.97
N TRP A 252 -4.80 13.71 -13.04
CA TRP A 252 -4.11 12.79 -12.14
C TRP A 252 -3.54 11.59 -12.88
N ALA A 253 -4.28 11.04 -13.85
CA ALA A 253 -3.78 9.98 -14.72
C ALA A 253 -2.48 10.38 -15.43
N ARG A 254 -2.41 11.60 -15.99
CA ARG A 254 -1.17 12.13 -16.57
C ARG A 254 -0.05 12.28 -15.53
N ARG A 255 -0.35 12.86 -14.37
CA ARG A 255 0.64 13.11 -13.30
C ARG A 255 1.22 11.83 -12.69
N LEU A 256 0.42 10.77 -12.66
CA LEU A 256 0.80 9.46 -12.12
C LEU A 256 1.42 8.54 -13.18
N GLY A 257 1.45 8.95 -14.46
CA GLY A 257 1.86 8.07 -15.55
C GLY A 257 0.95 6.84 -15.71
N THR A 258 -0.34 6.98 -15.40
CA THR A 258 -1.32 5.89 -15.42
C THR A 258 -1.45 5.30 -16.82
N THR A 259 -1.31 3.98 -16.93
CA THR A 259 -1.54 3.22 -18.17
C THR A 259 -2.84 2.42 -18.06
N THR A 260 -3.12 1.54 -19.02
CA THR A 260 -4.21 0.55 -18.91
C THR A 260 -3.99 -0.46 -17.79
N SER A 261 -2.74 -0.67 -17.36
CA SER A 261 -2.41 -1.42 -16.14
C SER A 261 -2.64 -0.60 -14.86
N GLY A 262 -2.96 0.68 -14.95
CA GLY A 262 -3.18 1.51 -13.77
C GLY A 262 -1.95 2.33 -13.33
N SER A 263 -1.83 2.60 -12.03
CA SER A 263 -0.78 3.47 -11.45
C SER A 263 0.07 2.72 -10.44
N GLY A 264 1.38 2.97 -10.38
CA GLY A 264 2.23 2.40 -9.32
C GLY A 264 2.09 3.15 -8.00
N ILE A 265 2.19 2.46 -6.86
CA ILE A 265 2.10 3.08 -5.53
C ILE A 265 3.19 4.15 -5.29
N TRP A 266 4.38 3.98 -5.88
CA TRP A 266 5.45 4.97 -5.75
C TRP A 266 5.04 6.30 -6.41
N ASN A 267 4.35 6.25 -7.56
CA ASN A 267 3.81 7.42 -8.25
C ASN A 267 2.72 8.10 -7.41
N MET A 268 1.89 7.31 -6.74
CA MET A 268 0.89 7.81 -5.79
C MET A 268 1.55 8.60 -4.66
N VAL A 269 2.55 8.02 -3.99
CA VAL A 269 3.30 8.67 -2.91
C VAL A 269 4.04 9.91 -3.40
N ALA A 270 4.70 9.85 -4.56
CA ALA A 270 5.37 11.00 -5.15
C ALA A 270 4.37 12.13 -5.47
N ALA A 271 3.18 11.80 -5.95
CA ALA A 271 2.12 12.77 -6.23
C ALA A 271 1.56 13.41 -4.96
N VAL A 272 1.36 12.64 -3.88
CA VAL A 272 0.98 13.19 -2.56
C VAL A 272 2.01 14.23 -2.12
N ASN A 273 3.29 13.87 -2.16
CA ASN A 273 4.40 14.75 -1.77
C ASN A 273 4.56 15.99 -2.66
N LYS A 274 4.14 15.94 -3.93
CA LYS A 274 4.33 17.03 -4.89
C LYS A 274 3.14 17.98 -4.99
N TYR A 275 1.92 17.46 -4.85
CA TYR A 275 0.70 18.19 -5.21
C TYR A 275 -0.26 18.44 -4.03
N THR A 276 0.13 18.05 -2.83
CA THR A 276 -0.61 18.32 -1.58
C THR A 276 0.30 19.00 -0.57
N GLY A 277 -0.18 19.22 0.65
CA GLY A 277 0.66 19.65 1.78
C GLY A 277 0.65 18.69 2.96
N PHE A 278 0.15 17.46 2.77
CA PHE A 278 0.22 16.43 3.82
C PHE A 278 1.66 15.99 4.10
N ASP A 279 2.59 16.35 3.24
CA ASP A 279 4.01 16.09 3.38
C ASP A 279 4.77 17.12 4.24
N LYS A 280 4.09 18.16 4.70
CA LYS A 280 4.68 19.19 5.56
C LYS A 280 4.92 18.65 6.97
N LYS A 281 5.92 19.21 7.66
CA LYS A 281 6.33 18.82 9.02
C LYS A 281 5.17 18.75 10.01
N LYS A 282 4.17 19.63 9.92
CA LYS A 282 3.00 19.63 10.82
C LYS A 282 1.97 18.52 10.54
N TYR A 283 2.20 17.70 9.51
CA TYR A 283 1.36 16.56 9.12
C TYR A 283 2.20 15.27 9.13
N ALA A 284 2.18 14.48 8.05
CA ALA A 284 2.86 13.20 7.95
C ALA A 284 4.32 13.29 7.52
N GLY A 285 4.78 14.48 7.12
CA GLY A 285 6.09 14.61 6.50
C GLY A 285 6.13 13.89 5.16
N LYS A 286 7.30 13.80 4.55
CA LYS A 286 7.43 13.12 3.26
C LYS A 286 6.82 11.72 3.33
N TYR A 287 5.82 11.48 2.50
CA TYR A 287 5.22 10.18 2.36
C TYR A 287 6.25 9.21 1.79
N ILE A 288 6.19 7.98 2.25
CA ILE A 288 7.00 6.85 1.87
C ILE A 288 6.09 5.69 1.45
N VAL A 289 6.62 4.81 0.61
CA VAL A 289 6.03 3.49 0.41
C VAL A 289 6.63 2.57 1.47
N LEU A 290 5.80 2.04 2.35
CA LEU A 290 6.22 1.18 3.46
C LEU A 290 5.70 -0.24 3.24
N ASP A 291 6.60 -1.20 3.20
CA ASP A 291 6.28 -2.63 3.23
C ASP A 291 5.71 -3.03 4.59
N ILE A 292 4.53 -3.63 4.56
CA ILE A 292 3.81 -4.14 5.73
C ILE A 292 3.81 -5.68 5.78
N SER A 293 4.69 -6.34 5.03
CA SER A 293 4.73 -7.81 4.97
C SER A 293 5.01 -8.45 6.31
N GLY A 294 5.83 -7.82 7.16
CA GLY A 294 6.10 -8.29 8.52
C GLY A 294 5.10 -7.83 9.58
N TYR A 295 4.07 -7.07 9.19
CA TYR A 295 3.18 -6.43 10.17
C TYR A 295 2.07 -7.39 10.55
N GLY A 296 1.89 -7.60 11.86
CA GLY A 296 0.65 -8.11 12.41
C GLY A 296 -0.41 -7.01 12.50
N TYR A 297 -1.67 -7.40 12.71
CA TYR A 297 -2.81 -6.48 12.77
C TYR A 297 -2.61 -5.30 13.75
N LYS A 298 -2.06 -5.56 14.95
CA LYS A 298 -1.82 -4.51 15.95
C LYS A 298 -0.87 -3.43 15.43
N LYS A 299 0.23 -3.81 14.77
CA LYS A 299 1.20 -2.86 14.19
C LYS A 299 0.56 -2.05 13.06
N TRP A 300 -0.15 -2.72 12.16
CA TRP A 300 -0.88 -2.07 11.06
C TRP A 300 -1.92 -1.06 11.55
N LEU A 301 -2.69 -1.43 12.58
CA LEU A 301 -3.70 -0.54 13.17
C LEU A 301 -3.04 0.64 13.90
N SER A 302 -1.93 0.42 14.61
CA SER A 302 -1.17 1.50 15.26
C SER A 302 -0.61 2.50 14.25
N LEU A 303 -0.06 2.03 13.12
CA LEU A 303 0.38 2.88 12.02
C LEU A 303 -0.77 3.75 11.48
N ASN A 304 -1.94 3.14 11.24
CA ASN A 304 -3.13 3.85 10.80
C ASN A 304 -3.55 4.94 11.80
N LYS A 305 -3.68 4.59 13.08
CA LYS A 305 -4.05 5.53 14.14
C LYS A 305 -3.07 6.70 14.24
N ARG A 306 -1.77 6.42 14.16
CA ARG A 306 -0.73 7.46 14.13
C ARG A 306 -0.97 8.42 12.97
N HIS A 307 -1.15 7.89 11.78
CA HIS A 307 -1.29 8.69 10.57
C HIS A 307 -2.53 9.60 10.60
N TYR A 308 -3.64 9.09 11.12
CA TYR A 308 -4.85 9.88 11.25
C TYR A 308 -4.78 10.87 12.42
N ALA A 309 -4.51 10.41 13.64
CA ALA A 309 -4.64 11.24 14.84
C ALA A 309 -3.41 12.13 15.10
N LYS A 310 -2.18 11.62 14.89
CA LYS A 310 -0.95 12.41 15.08
C LYS A 310 -0.65 13.24 13.85
N TYR A 311 -0.60 12.61 12.67
CA TYR A 311 -0.21 13.28 11.43
C TYR A 311 -1.35 14.00 10.72
N ARG A 312 -2.61 13.76 11.09
CA ARG A 312 -3.77 14.44 10.51
C ARG A 312 -3.80 14.34 8.98
N ALA A 313 -3.38 13.18 8.47
CA ALA A 313 -3.14 12.96 7.06
C ALA A 313 -3.76 11.62 6.59
N PRO A 314 -4.25 11.53 5.34
CA PRO A 314 -4.83 10.30 4.80
C PRO A 314 -3.75 9.28 4.44
N ILE A 315 -4.13 8.02 4.32
CA ILE A 315 -3.23 6.93 3.88
C ILE A 315 -3.62 6.51 2.46
N VAL A 316 -2.62 6.29 1.59
CA VAL A 316 -2.81 5.55 0.34
C VAL A 316 -2.84 4.06 0.69
N MET A 317 -4.04 3.48 0.76
CA MET A 317 -4.24 2.04 0.99
C MET A 317 -4.06 1.28 -0.30
N HIS A 318 -3.53 0.06 -0.23
CA HIS A 318 -3.24 -0.79 -1.39
C HIS A 318 -3.73 -2.23 -1.17
N PRO A 319 -5.05 -2.44 -1.02
CA PRO A 319 -5.61 -3.77 -0.84
C PRO A 319 -5.77 -4.52 -2.16
N VAL A 320 -6.01 -5.83 -2.07
CA VAL A 320 -6.76 -6.55 -3.11
C VAL A 320 -8.25 -6.29 -2.92
N LEU A 321 -8.96 -5.96 -3.99
CA LEU A 321 -10.40 -5.66 -3.94
C LEU A 321 -11.22 -6.95 -4.04
N ASP A 322 -11.30 -7.70 -2.95
CA ASP A 322 -11.95 -9.00 -2.92
C ASP A 322 -13.17 -9.00 -1.99
N ALA A 323 -14.29 -9.56 -2.43
CA ALA A 323 -15.53 -9.63 -1.66
C ALA A 323 -15.36 -10.41 -0.33
N ARG A 324 -14.36 -11.30 -0.22
CA ARG A 324 -14.00 -11.97 1.04
C ARG A 324 -13.50 -11.00 2.12
N TYR A 325 -12.99 -9.84 1.72
CA TYR A 325 -12.49 -8.83 2.64
C TYR A 325 -13.36 -7.58 2.70
N PHE A 326 -14.27 -7.39 1.75
CA PHE A 326 -15.07 -6.19 1.63
C PHE A 326 -16.52 -6.54 1.26
N ASP A 327 -17.36 -6.69 2.28
CA ASP A 327 -18.76 -7.11 2.13
C ASP A 327 -19.58 -6.14 1.24
N TYR A 328 -19.20 -4.86 1.21
CA TYR A 328 -19.83 -3.84 0.35
C TYR A 328 -19.63 -4.09 -1.15
N LEU A 329 -18.81 -5.07 -1.54
CA LEU A 329 -18.64 -5.46 -2.94
C LEU A 329 -19.71 -6.44 -3.42
N HIS A 330 -20.53 -7.01 -2.51
CA HIS A 330 -21.66 -7.88 -2.88
C HIS A 330 -21.28 -9.00 -3.86
N GLY A 331 -20.17 -9.71 -3.57
CA GLY A 331 -19.67 -10.81 -4.40
C GLY A 331 -18.79 -10.38 -5.59
N TYR A 332 -18.64 -9.08 -5.86
CA TYR A 332 -17.71 -8.61 -6.88
C TYR A 332 -16.28 -8.63 -6.35
N SER A 333 -15.40 -9.34 -7.06
CA SER A 333 -13.96 -9.30 -6.79
C SER A 333 -13.20 -8.74 -7.99
N GLY A 334 -12.11 -8.06 -7.66
CA GLY A 334 -11.10 -7.53 -8.56
C GLY A 334 -9.71 -7.78 -8.00
N GLY A 335 -8.70 -7.29 -8.71
CA GLY A 335 -7.29 -7.45 -8.38
C GLY A 335 -6.83 -6.39 -7.39
N GLY A 336 -5.58 -5.98 -7.52
CA GLY A 336 -5.07 -4.88 -6.72
C GLY A 336 -5.86 -3.59 -6.95
N HIS A 337 -5.80 -2.70 -5.96
CA HIS A 337 -6.66 -1.54 -5.90
C HIS A 337 -6.08 -0.46 -4.98
N PHE A 338 -6.40 0.81 -5.25
CA PHE A 338 -6.10 1.91 -4.34
C PHE A 338 -7.36 2.48 -3.72
N GLN A 339 -7.32 2.66 -2.39
CA GLN A 339 -8.35 3.37 -1.63
C GLN A 339 -7.70 4.49 -0.81
N VAL A 340 -8.52 5.42 -0.34
CA VAL A 340 -8.06 6.43 0.63
C VAL A 340 -8.44 5.97 2.03
N GLY A 341 -7.44 5.65 2.85
CA GLY A 341 -7.63 5.54 4.29
C GLY A 341 -7.86 6.92 4.90
N ARG A 342 -8.96 7.07 5.65
CA ARG A 342 -9.37 8.39 6.17
C ARG A 342 -9.67 8.46 7.66
N GLY A 343 -9.58 7.37 8.41
CA GLY A 343 -9.87 7.41 9.84
C GLY A 343 -10.11 6.05 10.46
N TYR A 344 -10.42 6.05 11.76
CA TYR A 344 -10.69 4.84 12.54
C TYR A 344 -11.72 5.06 13.65
N ASN A 345 -12.40 3.99 14.06
CA ASN A 345 -13.15 3.88 15.32
C ASN A 345 -12.58 2.76 16.19
N ASN A 346 -12.21 3.06 17.43
CA ASN A 346 -12.01 2.05 18.48
C ASN A 346 -13.30 1.90 19.27
N ARG A 347 -13.97 0.78 19.09
CA ARG A 347 -15.28 0.50 19.70
C ARG A 347 -15.16 -0.30 21.00
N GLY A 348 -14.10 -0.06 21.78
CA GLY A 348 -13.85 -0.76 23.05
C GLY A 348 -13.68 -2.26 22.84
N LYS A 349 -14.62 -3.06 23.36
CA LYS A 349 -14.66 -4.52 23.19
C LYS A 349 -15.00 -4.94 21.75
N ASN A 350 -15.68 -4.08 20.99
CA ASN A 350 -16.08 -4.39 19.62
C ASN A 350 -14.92 -4.18 18.63
N PRO A 351 -14.89 -4.93 17.51
CA PRO A 351 -13.85 -4.78 16.50
C PRO A 351 -13.70 -3.34 16.03
N ALA A 352 -12.46 -2.85 15.95
CA ALA A 352 -12.18 -1.54 15.40
C ALA A 352 -12.61 -1.45 13.93
N THR A 353 -12.99 -0.25 13.48
CA THR A 353 -13.30 0.03 12.07
C THR A 353 -12.32 1.03 11.48
N ILE A 354 -12.15 0.98 10.16
CA ILE A 354 -11.40 1.95 9.36
C ILE A 354 -12.38 2.62 8.40
N GLY A 355 -12.28 3.94 8.29
CA GLY A 355 -12.98 4.72 7.28
C GLY A 355 -12.16 4.74 5.98
N LEU A 356 -12.82 4.42 4.87
CA LEU A 356 -12.22 4.37 3.53
C LEU A 356 -13.03 5.24 2.57
N PHE A 357 -12.36 5.89 1.62
CA PHE A 357 -13.00 6.27 0.36
C PHE A 357 -12.71 5.22 -0.69
N GLU A 358 -13.78 4.70 -1.27
CA GLU A 358 -13.79 3.64 -2.29
C GLU A 358 -14.01 4.26 -3.68
N PRO A 359 -13.01 4.24 -4.58
CA PRO A 359 -13.13 4.67 -5.97
C PRO A 359 -13.96 3.74 -6.87
N TRP A 360 -13.98 2.44 -6.63
CA TRP A 360 -14.64 1.45 -7.46
C TRP A 360 -16.17 1.56 -7.35
N ASN A 361 -16.85 1.70 -8.49
CA ASN A 361 -18.28 1.47 -8.59
C ASN A 361 -18.51 0.51 -9.76
N PRO A 362 -18.83 -0.77 -9.52
CA PRO A 362 -19.04 -1.69 -10.64
C PRO A 362 -20.26 -1.26 -11.47
N ARG A 363 -21.27 -0.60 -10.86
CA ARG A 363 -22.46 -0.09 -11.54
C ARG A 363 -22.16 0.89 -12.68
N ARG A 364 -21.02 1.60 -12.63
CA ARG A 364 -20.58 2.50 -13.70
C ARG A 364 -20.18 1.76 -14.98
N PHE A 365 -19.68 0.54 -14.87
CA PHE A 365 -19.16 -0.25 -15.99
C PHE A 365 -20.10 -1.38 -16.39
N ASN A 366 -21.04 -1.74 -15.52
CA ASN A 366 -22.11 -2.69 -15.76
C ASN A 366 -23.34 -2.20 -14.99
N SER A 367 -24.38 -1.72 -15.68
CA SER A 367 -25.57 -1.14 -15.03
C SER A 367 -26.32 -2.09 -14.10
N SER A 368 -26.18 -3.41 -14.32
CA SER A 368 -26.79 -4.46 -13.48
C SER A 368 -25.98 -4.77 -12.22
N ALA A 369 -24.78 -4.20 -12.08
CA ALA A 369 -23.96 -4.40 -10.90
C ALA A 369 -24.45 -3.52 -9.73
N PRO A 370 -24.21 -3.96 -8.47
CA PRO A 370 -24.64 -3.25 -7.29
C PRO A 370 -23.94 -1.90 -7.17
N TYR A 371 -24.66 -0.94 -6.61
CA TYR A 371 -24.08 0.35 -6.28
C TYR A 371 -23.19 0.23 -5.04
N VAL A 372 -21.95 0.72 -5.15
CA VAL A 372 -21.04 0.81 -4.01
C VAL A 372 -21.06 2.25 -3.48
N ALA A 373 -21.25 2.46 -2.18
CA ALA A 373 -21.12 3.79 -1.58
C ALA A 373 -19.66 4.26 -1.59
N ARG A 374 -19.43 5.58 -1.71
CA ARG A 374 -18.06 6.12 -1.78
C ARG A 374 -17.36 6.13 -0.43
N LEU A 375 -18.10 6.34 0.65
CA LEU A 375 -17.61 6.25 2.02
C LEU A 375 -17.94 4.86 2.55
N GLN A 376 -16.93 4.17 3.05
CA GLN A 376 -17.06 2.85 3.67
C GLN A 376 -16.52 2.92 5.10
N TYR A 377 -17.23 2.29 6.03
CA TYR A 377 -16.72 1.98 7.36
C TYR A 377 -16.64 0.48 7.47
N HIS A 378 -15.42 -0.05 7.51
CA HIS A 378 -15.20 -1.48 7.42
C HIS A 378 -14.40 -2.00 8.60
N ARG A 379 -14.53 -3.29 8.93
CA ARG A 379 -13.75 -3.94 10.00
C ARG A 379 -12.26 -3.74 9.69
N ALA A 380 -11.54 -3.13 10.63
CA ALA A 380 -10.14 -2.79 10.45
C ALA A 380 -9.28 -4.04 10.20
N TYR A 381 -9.64 -5.17 10.83
CA TYR A 381 -8.97 -6.44 10.63
C TYR A 381 -9.08 -6.96 9.19
N MET A 382 -10.26 -6.85 8.57
CA MET A 382 -10.48 -7.27 7.20
C MET A 382 -9.76 -6.34 6.20
N SER A 383 -9.72 -5.02 6.49
CA SER A 383 -8.88 -4.08 5.73
C SER A 383 -7.39 -4.45 5.82
N TYR A 384 -6.92 -4.85 6.99
CA TYR A 384 -5.55 -5.37 7.18
C TYR A 384 -5.31 -6.62 6.32
N LEU A 385 -6.22 -7.60 6.37
CA LEU A 385 -6.10 -8.82 5.57
C LEU A 385 -6.09 -8.53 4.06
N ALA A 386 -6.91 -7.58 3.59
CA ALA A 386 -6.93 -7.17 2.19
C ALA A 386 -5.59 -6.55 1.74
N ASN A 387 -4.97 -5.68 2.56
CA ASN A 387 -3.64 -5.13 2.28
C ASN A 387 -2.55 -6.21 2.35
N LYS A 388 -2.71 -7.22 3.21
CA LYS A 388 -1.80 -8.37 3.30
C LYS A 388 -1.95 -9.34 2.14
N ALA A 389 -3.14 -9.48 1.60
CA ALA A 389 -3.40 -10.32 0.43
C ALA A 389 -2.93 -9.63 -0.87
N HIS A 390 -2.80 -8.31 -0.88
CA HIS A 390 -2.22 -7.59 -1.99
C HIS A 390 -0.79 -8.08 -2.27
N PRO A 391 -0.41 -8.38 -3.52
CA PRO A 391 0.93 -8.86 -3.82
C PRO A 391 2.02 -7.93 -3.26
N GLN A 392 1.95 -6.63 -3.49
CA GLN A 392 3.02 -5.74 -3.06
C GLN A 392 3.08 -5.53 -1.53
N GLN A 393 2.03 -5.88 -0.78
CA GLN A 393 1.97 -5.77 0.69
C GLN A 393 2.55 -4.45 1.22
N ASN A 394 2.21 -3.31 0.60
CA ASN A 394 2.76 -2.01 0.97
C ASN A 394 1.66 -0.94 1.02
N ILE A 395 1.92 0.18 1.72
CA ILE A 395 1.01 1.32 1.79
C ILE A 395 1.77 2.64 1.70
N GLY A 396 1.08 3.72 1.35
CA GLY A 396 1.65 5.08 1.32
C GLY A 396 1.32 5.87 2.58
N VAL A 397 2.35 6.20 3.37
CA VAL A 397 2.27 6.81 4.73
C VAL A 397 3.37 7.83 4.99
#